data_AF-A0A511SYA8-F1
#
_entry.id   AF-A0A511SYA8-F1
#
_cell.length_a   1.000
_cell.length_b   1.000
_cell.length_c   1.000
_cell.angle_alpha   90.00
_cell.angle_beta   90.00
_cell.angle_gamma   90.00
#
_symmetry.space_group_name_H-M   'P 1'
#
loop_
_entity.id
_entity.type
_entity.pdbx_description
1 polymer ?
#
loop_
_entity_poly.entity_id
_entity_poly.type
_entity_poly.pdbx_seq_one_letter_code
_entity_poly.pdbx_strand_id
1 'polypeptide(L)'
;MKKLILSAVAASSLIGCTSVESAVVSGTEIAANGEAVAVIQTNALGLTAIFHIIDIVQSDLDTVVNKLLIAEAKAMGASKVDLKTAGTTPRHGIYALFGTIIGVTSSSATGVAVK
;
A
#
# COMPACT_ATOMS: atom_id res chain seq x y z
N MET A 1 -17.36 -21.75 -19.82
CA MET A 1 -17.96 -21.07 -18.63
C MET A 1 -17.21 -21.34 -17.32
N LYS A 2 -16.80 -22.59 -17.00
CA LYS A 2 -16.01 -22.87 -15.77
C LYS A 2 -14.68 -22.11 -15.65
N LYS A 3 -14.00 -21.86 -16.78
CA LYS A 3 -12.72 -21.10 -16.82
C LYS A 3 -12.89 -19.60 -16.56
N LEU A 4 -14.05 -19.02 -16.90
CA LEU A 4 -14.34 -17.60 -16.66
C LEU A 4 -14.68 -17.32 -15.20
N ILE A 5 -15.39 -18.24 -14.54
CA ILE A 5 -15.68 -18.12 -13.11
C ILE A 5 -14.39 -18.27 -12.28
N LEU A 6 -13.49 -19.18 -12.66
CA LEU A 6 -12.18 -19.30 -12.01
C LEU A 6 -11.32 -18.05 -12.18
N SER A 7 -11.34 -17.44 -13.38
CA SER A 7 -10.65 -16.18 -13.66
C SER A 7 -11.23 -15.01 -12.87
N ALA A 8 -12.55 -14.94 -12.70
CA ALA A 8 -13.20 -13.88 -11.93
C ALA A 8 -12.96 -14.02 -10.43
N VAL A 9 -12.96 -15.25 -9.90
CA VAL A 9 -12.63 -15.54 -8.49
C VAL A 9 -11.15 -15.30 -8.21
N ALA A 10 -10.26 -15.65 -9.15
CA ALA A 10 -8.85 -15.30 -9.06
C ALA A 10 -8.66 -13.78 -9.06
N ALA A 11 -9.34 -13.04 -9.95
CA ALA A 11 -9.25 -11.58 -10.01
C ALA A 11 -9.81 -10.88 -8.75
N SER A 12 -10.89 -11.39 -8.15
CA SER A 12 -11.41 -10.84 -6.89
C SER A 12 -10.55 -11.17 -5.68
N SER A 13 -9.75 -12.25 -5.73
CA SER A 13 -8.76 -12.55 -4.69
C SER A 13 -7.54 -11.62 -4.69
N LEU A 14 -7.27 -10.91 -5.81
CA LEU A 14 -6.16 -9.94 -5.90
C LEU A 14 -6.46 -8.62 -5.18
N ILE A 15 -7.73 -8.33 -4.87
CA ILE A 15 -8.15 -7.14 -4.09
C ILE A 15 -7.90 -7.36 -2.58
N GLY A 16 -7.69 -8.60 -2.15
CA GLY A 16 -7.43 -8.94 -0.75
C GLY A 16 -5.98 -8.71 -0.28
N CYS A 17 -5.12 -8.15 -1.13
CA CYS A 17 -3.71 -7.95 -0.79
C CYS A 17 -3.39 -6.57 -0.20
N THR A 18 -4.39 -5.69 -0.04
CA THR A 18 -4.20 -4.37 0.58
C THR A 18 -4.89 -4.29 1.93
N SER A 19 -4.23 -3.70 2.93
CA SER A 19 -4.75 -3.43 4.27
C SER A 19 -4.54 -1.95 4.61
N VAL A 20 -5.55 -1.33 5.21
CA VAL A 20 -5.52 0.06 5.67
C VAL A 20 -6.02 0.08 7.10
N GLU A 21 -5.16 0.49 8.02
CA GLU A 21 -5.48 0.66 9.43
C GLU A 21 -5.37 2.14 9.79
N SER A 22 -6.43 2.72 10.33
CA SER A 22 -6.48 4.12 10.76
C SER A 22 -6.95 4.23 12.22
N ALA A 23 -6.39 5.19 12.94
CA ALA A 23 -6.75 5.51 14.31
C ALA A 23 -6.86 7.03 14.50
N VAL A 24 -8.01 7.51 14.95
CA VAL A 24 -8.20 8.93 15.31
C VAL A 24 -7.36 9.23 16.54
N VAL A 25 -6.63 10.34 16.49
CA VAL A 25 -5.72 10.76 17.57
C VAL A 25 -6.01 12.19 18.00
N SER A 26 -5.70 12.52 19.25
CA SER A 26 -5.74 13.89 19.72
C SER A 26 -4.54 14.66 19.16
N GLY A 27 -4.80 15.84 18.57
CA GLY A 27 -3.77 16.74 18.04
C GLY A 27 -2.73 17.20 19.06
N THR A 28 -3.01 17.04 20.36
CA THR A 28 -2.10 17.39 21.46
C THR A 28 -1.14 16.27 21.85
N GLU A 29 -1.44 15.01 21.47
CA GLU A 29 -0.70 13.83 21.91
C GLU A 29 0.28 13.30 20.86
N ILE A 30 0.10 13.68 19.59
CA ILE A 30 0.90 13.22 18.46
C ILE A 30 1.66 14.38 17.84
N ALA A 31 3.00 14.27 17.80
CA ALA A 31 3.86 15.22 17.13
C ALA A 31 3.78 15.05 15.59
N ALA A 32 3.17 16.01 14.92
CA ALA A 32 3.08 16.09 13.47
C ALA A 32 3.33 17.52 12.97
N ASN A 33 3.65 17.66 11.69
CA ASN A 33 3.79 18.97 11.03
C ASN A 33 2.42 19.62 10.73
N GLY A 34 1.55 19.72 11.73
CA GLY A 34 0.17 20.21 11.64
C GLY A 34 -0.70 19.65 12.76
N GLU A 35 -1.99 20.01 12.79
CA GLU A 35 -2.93 19.46 13.76
C GLU A 35 -3.25 18.00 13.38
N ALA A 36 -2.77 17.05 14.20
CA ALA A 36 -2.97 15.63 13.94
C ALA A 36 -4.45 15.24 14.10
N VAL A 37 -4.97 14.54 13.09
CA VAL A 37 -6.36 14.04 13.04
C VAL A 37 -6.40 12.53 13.20
N ALA A 38 -5.53 11.83 12.49
CA ALA A 38 -5.46 10.37 12.51
C ALA A 38 -4.06 9.86 12.18
N VAL A 39 -3.68 8.72 12.73
CA VAL A 39 -2.53 7.95 12.26
C VAL A 39 -3.06 6.90 11.28
N ILE A 40 -2.39 6.77 10.14
CA ILE A 40 -2.79 5.83 9.08
C ILE A 40 -1.59 4.99 8.69
N GLN A 41 -1.82 3.68 8.67
CA GLN A 41 -0.91 2.68 8.16
C GLN A 41 -1.55 1.97 6.98
N THR A 42 -0.79 1.81 5.90
CA THR A 42 -1.24 1.08 4.72
C THR A 42 -0.20 0.06 4.31
N ASN A 43 -0.67 -1.14 3.96
CA ASN A 43 0.15 -2.23 3.46
C ASN A 43 -0.45 -2.78 2.18
N ALA A 44 0.38 -3.10 1.20
CA ALA A 44 0.00 -3.81 -0.01
C ALA A 44 0.97 -4.96 -0.26
N LEU A 45 0.44 -6.15 -0.46
CA LEU A 45 1.18 -7.31 -0.96
C LEU A 45 1.01 -7.41 -2.47
N GLY A 46 2.12 -7.68 -3.15
CA GLY A 46 2.18 -7.89 -4.58
C GLY A 46 2.66 -9.30 -4.86
N LEU A 47 2.31 -9.77 -6.04
CA LEU A 47 2.72 -11.04 -6.56
C LEU A 47 3.33 -10.78 -7.93
N THR A 48 4.50 -11.35 -8.14
CA THR A 48 5.28 -11.11 -9.34
C THR A 48 5.74 -12.43 -9.93
N ALA A 49 5.95 -12.46 -11.24
CA ALA A 49 6.50 -13.59 -11.95
C ALA A 49 7.76 -13.22 -12.73
N ILE A 50 8.62 -14.23 -12.93
CA ILE A 50 9.86 -14.16 -13.70
C ILE A 50 10.75 -13.02 -13.19
N PHE A 51 11.50 -13.26 -12.11
CA PHE A 51 12.51 -12.31 -11.61
C PHE A 51 11.93 -10.89 -11.34
N HIS A 52 10.72 -10.81 -10.76
CA HIS A 52 9.98 -9.56 -10.53
C HIS A 52 9.59 -8.74 -11.79
N ILE A 53 9.79 -9.26 -13.00
CA ILE A 53 9.54 -8.54 -14.26
C ILE A 53 8.05 -8.38 -14.54
N ILE A 54 7.25 -9.41 -14.26
CA ILE A 54 5.81 -9.39 -14.53
C ILE A 54 5.07 -9.20 -13.21
N ASP A 55 4.30 -8.11 -13.11
CA ASP A 55 3.34 -7.91 -12.03
C ASP A 55 2.06 -8.70 -12.27
N ILE A 56 1.77 -9.65 -11.38
CA ILE A 56 0.47 -10.34 -11.31
C ILE A 56 -0.48 -9.55 -10.39
N VAL A 57 0.05 -9.06 -9.27
CA VAL A 57 -0.63 -8.15 -8.33
C VAL A 57 0.26 -6.96 -8.07
N GLN A 58 -0.26 -5.76 -8.32
CA GLN A 58 0.47 -4.53 -8.10
C GLN A 58 0.62 -4.25 -6.60
N SER A 59 1.87 -4.07 -6.17
CA SER A 59 2.23 -3.52 -4.88
C SER A 59 3.42 -2.60 -5.08
N ASP A 60 3.11 -1.32 -5.11
CA ASP A 60 4.04 -0.26 -5.43
C ASP A 60 3.71 0.98 -4.58
N LEU A 61 4.64 1.94 -4.56
CA LEU A 61 4.53 3.17 -3.78
C LEU A 61 3.33 4.03 -4.17
N ASP A 62 2.96 4.11 -5.46
CA ASP A 62 1.79 4.88 -5.89
C ASP A 62 0.50 4.28 -5.32
N THR A 63 0.41 2.96 -5.31
CA THR A 63 -0.73 2.26 -4.71
C THR A 63 -0.83 2.54 -3.20
N VAL A 64 0.24 2.34 -2.41
CA VAL A 64 0.14 2.52 -0.95
C VAL A 64 0.06 3.98 -0.50
N VAL A 65 0.72 4.90 -1.20
CA VAL A 65 0.71 6.33 -0.85
C VAL A 65 -0.50 7.03 -1.44
N ASN A 66 -0.68 7.00 -2.76
CA ASN A 66 -1.68 7.84 -3.41
C ASN A 66 -3.09 7.23 -3.37
N LYS A 67 -3.20 5.91 -3.56
CA LYS A 67 -4.53 5.25 -3.62
C LYS A 67 -5.06 4.81 -2.27
N LEU A 68 -4.18 4.48 -1.31
CA LEU A 68 -4.57 4.04 0.03
C LEU A 68 -4.40 5.16 1.06
N LEU A 69 -3.16 5.59 1.34
CA LEU A 69 -2.86 6.50 2.47
C LEU A 69 -3.52 7.88 2.31
N ILE A 70 -3.37 8.51 1.13
CA ILE A 70 -3.97 9.83 0.87
C ILE A 70 -5.50 9.75 0.79
N ALA A 71 -6.03 8.69 0.20
CA ALA A 71 -7.48 8.49 0.12
C ALA A 71 -8.11 8.35 1.51
N GLU A 72 -7.48 7.57 2.40
CA GLU A 72 -7.90 7.41 3.79
C GLU A 72 -7.77 8.72 4.57
N ALA A 73 -6.65 9.43 4.43
CA ALA A 73 -6.45 10.73 5.10
C ALA A 73 -7.53 11.75 4.70
N LYS A 74 -7.92 11.76 3.42
CA LYS A 74 -8.99 12.60 2.91
C LYS A 74 -10.36 12.18 3.46
N ALA A 75 -10.63 10.88 3.57
CA ALA A 75 -11.85 10.36 4.19
C ALA A 75 -11.96 10.76 5.67
N MET A 76 -10.83 10.87 6.36
CA MET A 76 -10.73 11.34 7.75
C MET A 76 -10.79 12.87 7.90
N GLY A 77 -10.92 13.62 6.80
CA GLY A 77 -11.07 15.08 6.83
C GLY A 77 -9.76 15.85 7.02
N ALA A 78 -8.61 15.25 6.72
CA ALA A 78 -7.31 15.92 6.72
C ALA A 78 -7.01 16.61 5.38
N SER A 79 -6.17 17.65 5.43
CA SER A 79 -5.72 18.40 4.23
C SER A 79 -4.43 17.85 3.66
N LYS A 80 -3.57 17.30 4.52
CA LYS A 80 -2.22 16.80 4.19
C LYS A 80 -1.91 15.55 5.01
N VAL A 81 -0.84 14.85 4.62
CA VAL A 81 -0.28 13.72 5.37
C VAL A 81 1.17 14.02 5.68
N ASP A 82 1.53 13.97 6.96
CA ASP A 82 2.91 13.96 7.44
C ASP A 82 3.45 12.53 7.31
N LEU A 83 4.14 12.25 6.20
CA LEU A 83 4.64 10.93 5.86
C LEU A 83 5.83 10.55 6.76
N LYS A 84 5.66 9.52 7.60
CA LYS A 84 6.71 9.07 8.54
C LYS A 84 7.59 8.00 7.94
N THR A 85 7.00 7.08 7.18
CA THR A 85 7.75 6.07 6.44
C THR A 85 6.99 5.67 5.18
N ALA A 86 7.73 5.33 4.14
CA ALA A 86 7.21 4.65 2.97
C ALA A 86 8.31 3.76 2.40
N GLY A 87 7.94 2.54 2.03
CA GLY A 87 8.89 1.56 1.54
C GLY A 87 8.22 0.58 0.60
N THR A 88 9.00 0.10 -0.36
CA THR A 88 8.60 -0.99 -1.24
C THR A 88 9.76 -1.96 -1.39
N THR A 89 9.45 -3.21 -1.69
CA THR A 89 10.47 -4.20 -2.04
C THR A 89 11.26 -3.70 -3.26
N PRO A 90 12.60 -3.63 -3.20
CA PRO A 90 13.41 -3.24 -4.36
C PRO A 90 13.27 -4.26 -5.48
N ARG A 91 12.88 -3.81 -6.67
CA ARG A 91 12.56 -4.68 -7.81
C ARG A 91 13.26 -4.33 -9.11
N HIS A 92 14.06 -3.26 -9.11
CA HIS A 92 14.71 -2.73 -10.30
C HIS A 92 16.22 -3.00 -10.23
N GLY A 93 16.87 -3.04 -11.40
CA GLY A 93 18.30 -3.31 -11.50
C GLY A 93 18.64 -4.73 -11.05
N ILE A 94 19.77 -4.88 -10.34
CA ILE A 94 20.24 -6.20 -9.88
C ILE A 94 19.24 -6.87 -8.92
N TYR A 95 18.42 -6.09 -8.23
CA TYR A 95 17.38 -6.59 -7.32
C TYR A 95 16.33 -7.45 -8.02
N ALA A 96 16.07 -7.22 -9.32
CA ALA A 96 15.16 -8.06 -10.10
C ALA A 96 15.66 -9.52 -10.17
N LEU A 97 16.97 -9.71 -10.31
CA LEU A 97 17.60 -11.03 -10.45
C LEU A 97 17.56 -11.85 -9.16
N PHE A 98 17.37 -11.20 -8.01
CA PHE A 98 17.11 -11.88 -6.73
C PHE A 98 15.66 -12.35 -6.60
N GLY A 99 14.78 -11.96 -7.55
CA GLY A 99 13.43 -12.47 -7.62
C GLY A 99 13.37 -13.93 -8.04
N THR A 100 12.50 -14.70 -7.41
CA THR A 100 12.18 -16.06 -7.80
C THR A 100 11.26 -16.10 -9.04
N ILE A 101 11.00 -17.29 -9.58
CA ILE A 101 10.03 -17.48 -10.69
C ILE A 101 8.66 -16.92 -10.30
N ILE A 102 8.27 -17.07 -9.04
CA ILE A 102 7.13 -16.40 -8.41
C ILE A 102 7.65 -15.72 -7.14
N GLY A 103 7.55 -14.40 -7.08
CA GLY A 103 8.04 -13.59 -5.97
C GLY A 103 6.90 -12.82 -5.28
N VAL A 104 6.92 -12.77 -3.96
CA VAL A 104 6.03 -11.92 -3.15
C VAL A 104 6.73 -10.61 -2.88
N THR A 105 6.05 -9.50 -3.11
CA THR A 105 6.55 -8.16 -2.84
C THR A 105 5.66 -7.49 -1.81
N SER A 106 6.21 -6.58 -1.03
CA SER A 106 5.44 -5.76 -0.10
C SER A 106 5.77 -4.30 -0.29
N SER A 107 4.74 -3.47 -0.13
CA SER A 107 4.83 -2.03 -0.04
C SER A 107 4.06 -1.58 1.18
N SER A 108 4.57 -0.59 1.88
CA SER A 108 3.95 -0.05 3.08
C SER A 108 4.17 1.44 3.16
N ALA A 109 3.21 2.15 3.74
CA ALA A 109 3.35 3.55 4.08
C ALA A 109 2.70 3.81 5.44
N THR A 110 3.28 4.74 6.20
CA THR A 110 2.70 5.20 7.46
C THR A 110 2.82 6.70 7.53
N GLY A 111 1.73 7.35 7.90
CA GLY A 111 1.68 8.80 8.01
C GLY A 111 0.67 9.26 9.04
N VAL A 112 0.82 10.51 9.44
CA VAL A 112 -0.17 11.21 10.27
C VAL A 112 -0.97 12.14 9.37
N ALA A 113 -2.27 11.94 9.32
CA ALA A 113 -3.21 12.84 8.67
C ALA A 113 -3.28 14.15 9.46
N VAL A 114 -3.00 15.28 8.82
CA VAL A 114 -2.97 16.61 9.43
C VAL A 114 -3.86 17.60 8.70
N LYS A 115 -4.45 18.55 9.44
CA LYS A 115 -5.20 19.67 8.86
C LYS A 115 -4.29 20.77 8.31
#